data_AF-A0A8W8L4A2-F1
#
_entry.id   AF-A0A8W8L4A2-F1
#
_cell.length_a   1.000
_cell.length_b   1.000
_cell.length_c   1.000
_cell.angle_alpha   90.00
_cell.angle_beta   90.00
_cell.angle_gamma   90.00
#
_symmetry.space_group_name_H-M   'P 1'
#
loop_
_entity.id
_entity.type
_entity.pdbx_description
1 polymer ?
#
loop_
_entity_poly.entity_id
_entity_poly.type
_entity_poly.pdbx_seq_one_letter_code
_entity_poly.pdbx_strand_id
1 'polypeptide(L)'
;KKTYPGIKDRLPTPISVQVINMSETTMNFTYFQLNTIDFDNSEAGVKNFVWFDTGNVLFERRLPQPWKRDKILGTSLENLDLDPFKKLLATVGNCAELEDSSTQFKEKLIEL
;
A
#
# COMPACT_ATOMS: atom_id res chain seq x y z
N LYS A 1 15.06 34.50 -2.64
CA LYS A 1 14.69 33.20 -3.23
C LYS A 1 15.96 32.36 -3.32
N LYS A 2 16.08 31.27 -2.55
CA LYS A 2 17.23 30.36 -2.62
C LYS A 2 16.91 29.28 -3.64
N THR A 3 17.17 29.57 -4.91
CA THR A 3 17.28 28.53 -5.95
C THR A 3 18.61 27.82 -5.73
N TYR A 4 18.58 26.53 -5.43
CA TYR A 4 19.80 25.72 -5.31
C TYR A 4 20.36 25.49 -6.72
N PRO A 5 21.52 26.06 -7.08
CA PRO A 5 22.05 25.95 -8.43
C PRO A 5 22.47 24.49 -8.66
N GLY A 6 21.77 23.80 -9.58
CA GLY A 6 22.14 22.45 -10.02
C GLY A 6 21.00 21.42 -9.98
N ILE A 7 19.88 21.70 -9.32
CA ILE A 7 18.75 20.78 -9.36
C ILE A 7 17.77 21.24 -10.44
N LYS A 8 17.57 20.40 -11.45
CA LYS A 8 16.54 20.64 -12.47
C LYS A 8 15.17 20.63 -11.77
N ASP A 9 14.35 21.63 -12.03
CA ASP A 9 13.00 21.78 -11.46
C ASP A 9 12.16 20.50 -11.69
N ARG A 10 12.41 19.82 -12.80
CA ARG A 10 11.80 18.52 -13.16
C ARG A 10 12.82 17.38 -13.05
N LEU A 11 12.38 16.27 -12.45
CA LEU A 11 13.17 15.05 -12.39
C LEU A 11 13.22 14.37 -13.77
N PRO A 12 14.39 13.89 -14.23
CA PRO A 12 14.52 13.19 -15.51
C PRO A 12 13.78 11.85 -15.53
N THR A 13 13.74 11.17 -14.38
CA THR A 13 12.97 9.94 -14.17
C THR A 13 12.12 10.12 -12.91
N PRO A 14 10.81 9.85 -12.96
CA PRO A 14 9.96 9.97 -11.78
C PRO A 14 10.32 8.92 -10.74
N ILE A 15 10.24 9.29 -9.46
CA ILE A 15 10.49 8.37 -8.35
C ILE A 15 9.14 7.94 -7.79
N SER A 16 8.86 6.64 -7.80
CA SER A 16 7.66 6.06 -7.21
C SER A 16 7.96 5.45 -5.84
N VAL A 17 7.14 5.78 -4.84
CA VAL A 17 7.20 5.23 -3.48
C VAL A 17 5.84 4.64 -3.14
N GLN A 18 5.85 3.49 -2.50
CA GLN A 18 4.65 2.78 -2.06
C GLN A 18 4.67 2.67 -0.54
N VAL A 19 3.53 2.93 0.09
CA VAL A 19 3.36 2.85 1.54
C VAL A 19 2.11 2.04 1.81
N ILE A 20 2.26 1.03 2.67
CA ILE A 20 1.15 0.24 3.18
C ILE A 20 1.01 0.62 4.65
N ASN A 21 -0.13 1.23 4.99
CA ASN A 21 -0.49 1.51 6.36
C ASN A 21 -1.48 0.44 6.83
N MET A 22 -1.10 -0.32 7.85
CA MET A 22 -1.90 -1.40 8.39
C MET A 22 -2.36 -1.05 9.81
N SER A 23 -3.65 -1.23 10.06
CA SER A 23 -4.25 -1.23 11.40
C SER A 23 -4.67 -2.64 11.77
N GLU A 24 -5.29 -2.84 12.93
CA GLU A 24 -5.67 -4.17 13.42
C GLU A 24 -6.57 -4.96 12.45
N THR A 25 -7.46 -4.28 11.73
CA THR A 25 -8.48 -4.89 10.85
C THR A 25 -8.45 -4.38 9.42
N THR A 26 -7.69 -3.33 9.12
CA THR A 26 -7.75 -2.61 7.84
C THR A 26 -6.37 -2.37 7.25
N MET A 27 -6.28 -2.39 5.92
CA MET A 27 -5.10 -1.98 5.17
C MET A 27 -5.43 -0.75 4.31
N ASN A 28 -4.52 0.20 4.27
CA ASN A 28 -4.61 1.36 3.40
C ASN A 28 -3.35 1.44 2.54
N PHE A 29 -3.53 1.64 1.25
CA PHE A 29 -2.43 1.71 0.29
C PHE A 29 -2.28 3.14 -0.20
N THR A 30 -1.05 3.63 -0.20
CA THR A 30 -0.69 4.95 -0.71
C THR A 30 0.45 4.79 -1.70
N TYR A 31 0.25 5.28 -2.92
CA TYR A 31 1.26 5.29 -3.97
C TYR A 31 1.58 6.73 -4.29
N PHE A 32 2.85 7.11 -4.19
CA PHE A 32 3.31 8.47 -4.45
C PHE A 32 4.28 8.46 -5.61
N GLN A 33 4.09 9.37 -6.57
CA GLN A 33 5.00 9.58 -7.68
C GLN A 33 5.52 11.01 -7.67
N LEU A 34 6.81 11.13 -7.40
CA LEU A 34 7.56 12.38 -7.42
C LEU A 34 8.06 12.65 -8.85
N ASN A 35 7.49 13.67 -9.48
CA ASN A 35 7.82 14.14 -10.82
C ASN A 35 8.60 15.46 -10.82
N THR A 36 8.35 16.30 -9.81
CA THR A 36 8.93 17.62 -9.66
C THR A 36 9.35 17.83 -8.20
N ILE A 37 10.38 18.64 -8.01
CA ILE A 37 10.72 19.18 -6.69
C ILE A 37 10.56 20.71 -6.64
N ASP A 38 10.14 21.31 -7.75
CA ASP A 38 9.70 22.70 -7.78
C ASP A 38 8.25 22.78 -7.26
N PHE A 39 8.12 23.21 -6.00
CA PHE A 39 6.85 23.38 -5.31
C PHE A 39 6.31 24.82 -5.39
N ASP A 40 7.13 25.77 -5.88
CA ASP A 40 6.80 27.21 -5.85
C ASP A 40 6.09 27.67 -7.13
N ASN A 41 6.05 26.84 -8.17
CA ASN A 41 5.53 27.20 -9.50
C ASN A 41 4.14 26.59 -9.78
N SER A 42 3.11 27.26 -9.26
CA SER A 42 1.72 26.79 -9.25
C SER A 42 0.96 26.92 -10.59
N GLU A 43 1.48 27.68 -11.55
CA GLU A 43 0.70 28.11 -12.73
C GLU A 43 0.99 27.34 -14.03
N ALA A 44 2.18 26.74 -14.19
CA ALA A 44 2.57 26.02 -15.42
C ALA A 44 3.41 24.74 -15.19
N GLY A 45 3.62 24.35 -13.92
CA GLY A 45 4.55 23.28 -13.54
C GLY A 45 3.99 21.86 -13.64
N VAL A 46 4.89 20.91 -13.89
CA VAL A 46 4.65 19.47 -13.72
C VAL A 46 4.25 19.21 -12.26
N LYS A 47 3.24 18.37 -12.00
CA LYS A 47 2.77 18.05 -10.64
C LYS A 47 3.17 16.65 -10.20
N ASN A 48 3.26 16.45 -8.90
CA ASN A 48 3.39 15.13 -8.28
C ASN A 48 2.02 14.46 -8.19
N PHE A 49 1.99 13.13 -8.21
CA PHE A 49 0.76 12.35 -8.10
C PHE A 49 0.77 11.53 -6.82
N VAL A 50 -0.43 11.35 -6.28
CA VAL A 50 -0.67 10.43 -5.18
C VAL A 50 -1.96 9.67 -5.45
N TRP A 51 -1.93 8.37 -5.24
CA TRP A 51 -3.09 7.50 -5.28
C TRP A 51 -3.32 6.94 -3.88
N PHE A 52 -4.57 7.01 -3.45
CA PHE A 52 -5.02 6.48 -2.17
C PHE A 52 -6.05 5.40 -2.43
N ASP A 53 -5.84 4.25 -1.80
CA ASP A 53 -6.82 3.19 -1.69
C ASP A 53 -7.05 2.91 -0.20
N THR A 54 -8.15 3.46 0.31
CA THR A 54 -8.49 3.46 1.74
C THR A 54 -9.78 2.70 2.00
N GLY A 55 -9.94 2.22 3.23
CA GLY A 55 -11.16 1.52 3.64
C GLY A 55 -11.18 0.04 3.27
N ASN A 56 -9.99 -0.54 3.00
CA ASN A 56 -9.88 -1.98 2.76
C ASN A 56 -9.88 -2.71 4.11
N VAL A 57 -11.06 -3.20 4.51
CA VAL A 57 -11.26 -4.00 5.72
C VAL A 57 -10.93 -5.45 5.41
N LEU A 58 -10.00 -6.07 6.14
CA LEU A 58 -9.72 -7.50 5.98
C LEU A 58 -10.70 -8.37 6.75
N PHE A 59 -11.04 -7.97 7.95
CA PHE A 59 -11.95 -8.71 8.80
C PHE A 59 -12.54 -7.80 9.85
N GLU A 60 -13.72 -8.15 10.35
CA GLU A 60 -14.31 -7.50 11.52
C GLU A 60 -13.87 -8.23 12.78
N ARG A 61 -13.27 -7.49 13.72
CA ARG A 61 -12.94 -8.02 15.04
C ARG A 61 -14.12 -7.82 15.99
N ARG A 62 -14.81 -8.90 16.34
CA ARG A 62 -15.87 -8.87 17.35
C ARG A 62 -15.29 -9.22 18.71
N LEU A 63 -15.41 -8.29 19.65
CA LEU A 63 -14.97 -8.48 21.03
C LEU A 63 -15.98 -9.32 21.83
N PRO A 64 -15.54 -9.97 22.93
CA PRO A 64 -16.44 -10.67 23.84
C PRO A 64 -17.57 -9.77 24.32
N GLN A 65 -18.80 -10.29 24.32
CA GLN A 65 -20.00 -9.56 24.77
C GLN A 65 -20.64 -10.30 25.95
N PRO A 66 -20.01 -10.29 27.14
CA PRO A 66 -20.49 -11.02 28.32
C PRO A 66 -21.87 -10.56 28.82
N TRP A 67 -22.33 -9.38 28.39
CA TRP A 67 -23.66 -8.86 28.68
C TRP A 67 -24.77 -9.43 27.78
N LYS A 68 -24.43 -10.09 26.66
CA LYS A 68 -25.41 -10.79 25.83
C LYS A 68 -25.61 -12.22 26.35
N ARG A 69 -26.87 -12.67 26.39
CA ARG A 69 -27.24 -14.04 26.80
C ARG A 69 -26.61 -15.11 25.91
N ASP A 70 -26.39 -14.76 24.63
CA ASP A 70 -25.62 -15.57 23.69
C ASP A 70 -24.14 -15.37 24.00
N LYS A 71 -23.54 -16.41 24.59
CA LYS A 71 -22.18 -16.47 25.12
C LYS A 71 -21.10 -16.30 24.04
N ILE A 72 -20.89 -15.08 23.56
CA ILE A 72 -19.66 -14.73 22.84
C ILE A 72 -18.57 -14.50 23.90
N LEU A 73 -17.92 -15.60 24.30
CA LEU A 73 -16.94 -15.65 25.40
C LEU A 73 -15.51 -15.28 24.95
N GLY A 74 -15.27 -15.16 23.65
CA GLY A 74 -13.96 -14.89 23.07
C GLY A 74 -14.04 -13.92 21.92
N THR A 75 -12.90 -13.35 21.55
CA THR A 75 -12.77 -12.52 20.35
C THR A 75 -12.99 -13.41 19.12
N SER A 76 -13.94 -13.05 18.26
CA SER A 76 -14.14 -13.71 16.96
C SER A 76 -13.73 -12.78 15.82
N LEU A 77 -13.23 -13.38 14.74
CA LEU A 77 -13.00 -12.69 13.46
C LEU A 77 -14.16 -13.06 12.53
N GLU A 78 -14.82 -12.06 11.98
CA GLU A 78 -15.98 -12.22 11.10
C GLU A 78 -15.73 -11.50 9.77
N ASN A 79 -16.52 -11.83 8.74
CA ASN A 79 -16.51 -11.15 7.43
C ASN A 79 -15.10 -10.99 6.82
N LEU A 80 -14.34 -12.09 6.72
CA LEU A 80 -13.02 -12.08 6.10
C LEU A 80 -13.14 -11.73 4.60
N ASP A 81 -12.52 -10.62 4.22
CA ASP A 81 -12.31 -10.18 2.85
C ASP A 81 -10.83 -10.32 2.47
N LEU A 82 -10.58 -11.06 1.39
CA LEU A 82 -9.24 -11.32 0.87
C LEU A 82 -8.81 -10.33 -0.21
N ASP A 83 -9.70 -9.48 -0.70
CA ASP A 83 -9.35 -8.48 -1.71
C ASP A 83 -8.27 -7.48 -1.24
N PRO A 84 -8.28 -6.97 0.00
CA PRO A 84 -7.16 -6.17 0.53
C PRO A 84 -5.84 -6.93 0.50
N PHE A 85 -5.87 -8.24 0.78
CA PHE A 85 -4.68 -9.09 0.77
C PHE A 85 -4.16 -9.31 -0.65
N LYS A 86 -5.04 -9.46 -1.66
CA LYS A 86 -4.63 -9.51 -3.07
C LYS A 86 -3.93 -8.21 -3.50
N LYS A 87 -4.45 -7.06 -3.07
CA LYS A 87 -3.83 -5.75 -3.33
C LYS A 87 -2.45 -5.63 -2.67
N LEU A 88 -2.28 -6.17 -1.47
CA LEU A 88 -0.98 -6.28 -0.81
C LEU A 88 0.01 -7.09 -1.63
N LEU A 89 -0.39 -8.28 -2.11
CA LEU A 89 0.46 -9.12 -2.95
C LEU A 89 0.85 -8.41 -4.26
N ALA A 90 -0.09 -7.71 -4.90
CA ALA A 90 0.20 -6.93 -6.10
C ALA A 90 1.22 -5.81 -5.83
N THR A 91 1.09 -5.13 -4.68
CA THR A 91 2.00 -4.06 -4.25
C THR A 91 3.41 -4.61 -4.00
N VAL A 92 3.54 -5.71 -3.27
CA VAL A 92 4.83 -6.36 -3.01
C VAL A 92 5.44 -6.94 -4.30
N GLY A 93 4.62 -7.57 -5.14
CA GLY A 93 5.04 -8.13 -6.42
C GLY A 93 5.56 -7.07 -7.39
N ASN A 94 5.04 -5.85 -7.36
CA ASN A 94 5.56 -4.74 -8.14
C ASN A 94 6.97 -4.29 -7.71
N CYS A 95 7.37 -4.54 -6.46
CA CYS A 95 8.71 -4.24 -5.96
C CYS A 95 9.72 -5.36 -6.22
N ALA A 96 9.25 -6.57 -6.53
CA ALA A 96 10.12 -7.64 -6.97
C ALA A 96 10.44 -7.40 -8.46
N GLU A 97 11.72 -7.26 -8.80
CA GLU A 97 12.17 -7.51 -10.17
C GLU A 97 11.84 -8.99 -10.48
N LEU A 98 10.65 -9.20 -11.04
CA LEU A 98 10.01 -10.51 -11.19
C LEU A 98 10.72 -11.43 -12.19
N GLU A 99 11.75 -10.96 -12.89
CA GLU A 99 12.52 -11.79 -13.81
C GLU A 99 13.29 -12.90 -13.08
N ASP A 100 13.87 -12.65 -11.91
CA ASP A 100 14.59 -13.67 -11.13
C ASP A 100 13.73 -14.37 -10.07
N SER A 101 12.68 -13.70 -9.58
CA SER A 101 11.84 -14.19 -8.48
C SER A 101 10.80 -15.25 -8.90
N SER A 102 10.30 -15.21 -10.15
CA SER A 102 9.23 -16.14 -10.56
C SER A 102 9.72 -17.59 -10.72
N THR A 103 11.00 -17.76 -11.09
CA THR A 103 11.65 -19.06 -11.24
C THR A 103 11.81 -19.74 -9.88
N GLN A 104 12.27 -18.99 -8.88
CA GLN A 104 12.49 -19.49 -7.52
C GLN A 104 11.18 -19.84 -6.78
N PHE A 105 10.09 -19.11 -7.06
CA PHE A 105 8.78 -19.38 -6.45
C PHE A 105 8.08 -20.60 -7.07
N LYS A 106 8.27 -20.83 -8.38
CA LYS A 106 7.75 -22.04 -9.06
C LYS A 106 8.45 -23.31 -8.60
N GLU A 107 9.76 -23.27 -8.39
CA GLU A 107 10.52 -24.42 -7.89
C GLU A 107 10.06 -24.83 -6.49
N LYS A 108 9.84 -23.86 -5.58
CA LYS A 108 9.36 -24.15 -4.22
C LYS A 108 7.90 -24.63 -4.12
N LEU A 109 7.08 -24.39 -5.14
CA LEU A 109 5.70 -24.89 -5.20
C LEU A 109 5.61 -26.34 -5.69
N ILE A 110 6.64 -26.86 -6.34
CA ILE A 110 6.71 -28.26 -6.80
C ILE A 110 7.23 -29.19 -5.69
N GLU A 111 7.86 -28.64 -4.65
CA GLU A 111 8.40 -29.38 -3.50
C GLU A 111 7.42 -29.55 -2.32
N LEU A 112 6.18 -29.05 -2.43
CA LEU A 112 5.09 -29.20 -1.45
C LEU A 112 3.98 -30.11 -1.99
#